data_AF-A0A2A2HGI0-F1
#
_entry.id   AF-A0A2A2HGI0-F1
#
_cell.length_a   1.000
_cell.length_b   1.000
_cell.length_c   1.000
_cell.angle_alpha   90.00
_cell.angle_beta   90.00
_cell.angle_gamma   90.00
#
_symmetry.space_group_name_H-M   'P 1'
#
loop_
_entity.id
_entity.type
_entity.pdbx_description
1 polymer ?
#
loop_
_entity_poly.entity_id
_entity_poly.type
_entity_poly.pdbx_seq_one_letter_code
_entity_poly.pdbx_strand_id
1 'polypeptide(L)'
;MAATVTSLDDYRVKNEVRENAVAEIKNGYTQIPNELYEELISSDLTRNQAKVAHTICRKTYGFHKEFDRISDSQLSELTKLPRQKVNKKRVA
;
A
#
# COMPACT_ATOMS: atom_id res chain seq x y z
N MET A 1 -49.89 8.22 -24.58
CA MET A 1 -49.89 7.00 -23.74
C MET A 1 -49.11 7.32 -22.49
N ALA A 2 -49.81 7.58 -21.38
CA ALA A 2 -49.20 7.94 -20.11
C ALA A 2 -48.73 6.66 -19.41
N ALA A 3 -47.43 6.54 -19.15
CA ALA A 3 -46.89 5.46 -18.35
C ALA A 3 -47.30 5.69 -16.89
N THR A 4 -48.30 4.96 -16.41
CA THR A 4 -48.67 4.93 -15.00
C THR A 4 -47.59 4.19 -14.24
N VAL A 5 -46.89 4.89 -13.35
CA VAL A 5 -45.91 4.29 -12.42
C VAL A 5 -46.69 3.46 -11.40
N THR A 6 -46.65 2.14 -11.56
CA THR A 6 -47.41 1.19 -10.72
C THR A 6 -46.77 0.98 -9.34
N SER A 7 -45.46 1.19 -9.21
CA SER A 7 -44.72 1.10 -7.94
C SER A 7 -43.49 2.00 -7.93
N LEU A 8 -43.26 2.73 -6.83
CA LEU A 8 -42.07 3.57 -6.64
C LEU A 8 -40.79 2.73 -6.42
N ASP A 9 -40.95 1.47 -5.99
CA ASP A 9 -39.84 0.59 -5.64
C ASP A 9 -39.00 0.18 -6.87
N ASP A 10 -39.60 0.20 -8.07
CA ASP A 10 -38.92 -0.13 -9.33
C ASP A 10 -37.89 0.92 -9.76
N TYR A 11 -38.00 2.15 -9.22
CA TYR A 11 -37.08 3.25 -9.50
C TYR A 11 -35.97 3.42 -8.46
N ARG A 12 -36.02 2.65 -7.37
CA ARG A 12 -35.00 2.74 -6.33
C ARG A 12 -33.75 2.03 -6.82
N VAL A 13 -32.73 2.82 -7.17
CA VAL A 13 -31.37 2.31 -7.41
C VAL A 13 -31.02 1.41 -6.23
N LYS A 14 -30.92 0.10 -6.48
CA LYS A 14 -30.44 -0.86 -5.49
C LYS A 14 -28.98 -0.51 -5.25
N ASN A 15 -28.74 0.30 -4.22
CA ASN A 15 -27.41 0.49 -3.69
C ASN A 15 -26.98 -0.86 -3.14
N GLU A 16 -26.31 -1.66 -3.97
CA GLU A 16 -25.60 -2.84 -3.50
C GLU A 16 -24.66 -2.34 -2.42
N VAL A 17 -24.95 -2.70 -1.17
CA VAL A 17 -24.07 -2.45 -0.04
C VAL A 17 -22.84 -3.29 -0.29
N ARG A 18 -21.87 -2.74 -1.04
CA ARG A 18 -20.55 -3.31 -1.14
C ARG A 18 -19.99 -3.24 0.27
N GLU A 19 -19.74 -4.38 0.88
CA GLU A 19 -19.01 -4.42 2.15
C GLU A 19 -17.71 -3.66 1.92
N ASN A 20 -17.56 -2.52 2.59
CA ASN A 20 -16.28 -1.87 2.70
C ASN A 20 -15.40 -2.89 3.43
N ALA A 21 -14.52 -3.58 2.68
CA ALA A 21 -13.49 -4.42 3.25
C ALA A 21 -12.50 -3.50 3.97
N VAL A 22 -12.89 -3.03 5.16
CA VAL A 22 -12.03 -2.29 6.07
C VAL A 22 -10.94 -3.27 6.50
N ALA A 23 -9.69 -2.93 6.22
CA ALA A 23 -8.57 -3.75 6.66
C ALA A 23 -8.64 -3.94 8.18
N GLU A 24 -8.61 -5.19 8.64
CA GLU A 24 -8.63 -5.48 10.07
C GLU A 24 -7.33 -4.99 10.73
N ILE A 25 -7.44 -3.93 11.53
CA ILE A 25 -6.30 -3.31 12.25
C ILE A 25 -5.74 -4.25 13.34
N LYS A 26 -6.46 -5.33 13.70
CA LYS A 26 -6.08 -6.27 14.76
C LYS A 26 -4.70 -6.89 14.55
N ASN A 27 -4.23 -7.01 13.31
CA ASN A 27 -2.90 -7.54 12.98
C ASN A 27 -1.80 -6.46 12.94
N GLY A 28 -2.08 -5.29 13.51
CA GLY A 28 -1.17 -4.16 13.56
C GLY A 28 -1.14 -3.35 12.27
N TYR A 29 -0.53 -2.17 12.36
CA TYR A 29 -0.40 -1.23 11.25
C TYR A 29 0.96 -0.55 11.30
N THR A 30 1.35 0.09 10.20
CA THR A 30 2.61 0.85 10.12
C THR A 30 2.25 2.34 10.18
N GLN A 31 2.68 3.03 11.23
CA GLN A 31 2.53 4.47 11.36
C GLN A 31 3.64 5.16 10.57
N ILE A 32 3.32 5.66 9.37
CA ILE A 32 4.26 6.44 8.57
C ILE A 32 3.96 7.92 8.79
N PRO A 33 4.95 8.78 9.08
CA PRO A 33 4.75 10.22 9.14
C PRO A 33 4.19 10.74 7.80
N ASN A 34 3.17 11.61 7.87
CA ASN A 34 2.50 12.12 6.67
C ASN A 34 3.48 12.79 5.70
N GLU A 35 4.40 13.61 6.21
CA GLU A 35 5.43 14.29 5.39
C GLU A 35 6.27 13.29 4.58
N LEU A 36 6.74 12.20 5.19
CA LEU A 36 7.48 11.16 4.48
C LEU A 36 6.60 10.45 3.45
N TYR A 37 5.33 10.20 3.77
CA TYR A 37 4.43 9.49 2.88
C TYR A 37 4.01 10.34 1.69
N GLU A 38 3.83 11.65 1.88
CA GLU A 38 3.57 12.63 0.83
C GLU A 38 4.76 12.73 -0.13
N GLU A 39 5.98 12.79 0.39
CA GLU A 39 7.20 12.76 -0.43
C GLU A 39 7.33 11.45 -1.22
N LEU A 40 7.01 10.30 -0.60
CA LEU A 40 6.98 9.01 -1.31
C LEU A 40 5.96 8.99 -2.46
N ILE A 41 4.81 9.67 -2.32
CA ILE A 41 3.80 9.79 -3.37
C ILE A 41 4.26 10.73 -4.48
N SER A 42 4.89 11.85 -4.12
CA SER A 42 5.44 12.84 -5.05
C SER A 42 6.59 12.28 -5.88
N SER A 43 7.36 11.34 -5.32
CA SER A 43 8.55 10.79 -5.96
C SER A 43 8.25 9.85 -7.15
N ASP A 44 8.98 10.04 -8.27
CA ASP A 44 8.93 9.18 -9.46
C ASP A 44 9.70 7.85 -9.26
N LEU A 45 9.21 7.01 -8.35
CA LEU A 45 9.80 5.70 -8.09
C LEU A 45 9.34 4.67 -9.10
N THR A 46 10.29 3.90 -9.64
CA THR A 46 9.94 2.68 -10.38
C THR A 46 9.27 1.67 -9.43
N ARG A 47 8.49 0.73 -10.00
CA ARG A 47 7.79 -0.32 -9.23
C ARG A 47 8.68 -1.07 -8.23
N ASN A 48 9.95 -1.28 -8.56
CA ASN A 48 10.89 -1.97 -7.68
C ASN A 48 11.41 -1.07 -6.57
N GLN A 49 11.67 0.21 -6.86
CA GLN A 49 12.09 1.18 -5.86
C GLN A 49 10.98 1.46 -4.85
N ALA A 50 9.73 1.60 -5.30
CA ALA A 50 8.57 1.76 -4.42
C ALA A 50 8.42 0.57 -3.45
N LYS A 51 8.59 -0.66 -3.94
CA LYS A 51 8.60 -1.86 -3.06
C LYS A 51 9.68 -1.79 -1.99
N VAL A 52 10.90 -1.40 -2.36
CA VAL A 52 12.01 -1.25 -1.42
C VAL A 52 11.71 -0.17 -0.40
N ALA A 53 11.21 0.99 -0.84
CA ALA A 53 10.85 2.11 0.05
C ALA A 53 9.80 1.69 1.09
N HIS A 54 8.69 1.07 0.66
CA HIS A 54 7.67 0.57 1.60
C HIS A 54 8.21 -0.50 2.55
N THR A 55 9.14 -1.34 2.09
CA THR A 55 9.77 -2.36 2.94
C THR A 55 10.62 -1.73 4.03
N ILE A 56 11.37 -0.67 3.70
CA ILE A 56 12.15 0.09 4.68
C ILE A 56 11.20 0.71 5.70
N CYS A 57 10.14 1.41 5.26
CA CYS A 57 9.13 1.98 6.16
C CYS A 57 8.50 0.92 7.09
N ARG A 58 8.21 -0.28 6.58
CA ARG A 58 7.66 -1.37 7.39
C ARG A 58 8.64 -1.87 8.45
N LYS A 59 9.94 -1.88 8.16
CA LYS A 59 11.00 -2.38 9.04
C LYS A 59 11.46 -1.35 10.08
N THR A 60 11.37 -0.06 9.77
CA THR A 60 11.66 1.03 10.71
C THR A 60 10.43 1.38 11.54
N TYR A 61 9.47 2.05 10.93
CA TYR A 61 8.30 2.60 11.62
C TYR A 61 7.30 1.54 12.06
N GLY A 62 7.19 0.44 11.31
CA GLY A 62 6.30 -0.65 11.67
C GLY A 62 6.76 -1.45 12.89
N PHE A 63 7.95 -1.18 13.43
CA PHE A 63 8.45 -1.68 14.71
C PHE A 63 8.74 -0.54 15.70
N HIS A 64 8.30 0.69 15.40
CA HIS A 64 8.54 1.91 16.18
C HIS A 64 10.02 2.17 16.49
N LYS A 65 10.90 1.94 15.50
CA LYS A 65 12.34 2.24 15.61
C LYS A 65 12.67 3.54 14.89
N GLU A 66 13.56 4.35 15.47
CA GLU A 66 14.11 5.54 14.82
C GLU A 66 15.05 5.17 13.66
N PHE A 67 15.83 4.10 13.83
CA PHE A 67 16.74 3.58 12.80
C PHE A 67 16.77 2.05 12.84
N ASP A 68 16.87 1.41 11.68
CA ASP A 68 17.01 -0.05 11.57
C ASP A 68 18.12 -0.41 10.58
N ARG A 69 18.94 -1.42 10.94
CA ARG A 69 19.93 -2.00 10.03
C ARG A 69 19.27 -3.15 9.27
N ILE A 70 19.03 -2.96 7.98
CA ILE A 70 18.34 -3.93 7.13
C ILE A 70 19.34 -4.52 6.14
N SER A 71 19.43 -5.86 6.09
CA SER A 71 20.27 -6.56 5.12
C SER A 71 19.60 -6.67 3.73
N ASP A 72 20.41 -6.84 2.70
CA ASP A 72 19.94 -7.02 1.33
C ASP A 72 19.14 -8.34 1.15
N SER A 73 19.48 -9.38 1.90
CA SER A 73 18.71 -10.62 1.96
C SER A 73 17.29 -10.38 2.50
N GLN A 74 17.15 -9.61 3.58
CA GLN A 74 15.83 -9.30 4.17
C GLN A 74 14.98 -8.44 3.23
N LEU A 75 15.59 -7.47 2.55
CA LEU A 75 14.89 -6.67 1.54
C LEU A 75 14.45 -7.52 0.35
N SER A 76 15.30 -8.43 -0.12
CA SER A 76 14.99 -9.35 -1.22
C SER A 76 13.80 -10.25 -0.90
N GLU A 77 13.77 -10.81 0.32
CA GLU A 77 12.70 -11.68 0.80
C GLU A 77 11.36 -10.94 0.87
N LEU A 78 11.33 -9.76 1.49
CA LEU A 78 10.09 -8.98 1.66
C LEU A 78 9.57 -8.37 0.35
N THR A 79 10.46 -7.87 -0.50
CA THR A 79 10.07 -7.24 -1.78
C THR A 79 9.75 -8.27 -2.87
N LYS A 80 10.09 -9.54 -2.65
CA LYS A 80 10.06 -10.63 -3.64
C LYS A 80 10.86 -10.28 -4.90
N LEU A 81 11.96 -9.55 -4.71
CA LEU A 81 12.88 -9.18 -5.78
C LEU A 81 14.19 -9.94 -5.60
N PRO A 82 14.86 -10.37 -6.69
CA PRO A 82 16.19 -10.97 -6.57
C PRO A 82 17.18 -9.95 -6.00
N ARG A 83 18.14 -10.41 -5.19
CA ARG A 83 19.13 -9.56 -4.49
C ARG A 83 19.83 -8.56 -5.40
N GLN A 84 20.11 -8.93 -6.66
CA GLN A 84 20.74 -8.08 -7.67
C GLN A 84 19.90 -6.87 -8.07
N LYS A 85 18.57 -6.97 -7.97
CA LYS A 85 17.66 -5.85 -8.25
C LYS A 85 17.45 -4.93 -7.04
N VAL A 86 17.61 -5.47 -5.83
CA VAL A 86 17.57 -4.69 -4.59
C VAL A 86 18.86 -3.90 -4.43
N ASN A 87 20.00 -4.56 -4.63
CA ASN A 87 21.31 -3.93 -4.62
C ASN A 87 21.89 -3.97 -6.03
N LYS A 88 21.58 -2.92 -6.81
CA LYS A 88 22.19 -2.74 -8.12
C LYS A 88 23.63 -2.30 -7.90
N LYS A 89 24.52 -3.27 -7.66
CA LYS A 89 25.97 -3.01 -7.65
C LYS A 89 26.34 -2.39 -8.98
N ARG A 90 26.80 -1.15 -8.95
CA ARG A 90 27.48 -0.53 -10.08
C ARG A 90 28.79 -1.32 -10.22
N VAL A 91 28.87 -2.19 -11.23
CA VAL A 91 30.14 -2.81 -11.61
C VAL A 91 31.01 -1.63 -12.06
N ALA A 92 32.04 -1.34 -11.27
CA ALA A 92 33.07 -0.36 -11.61
C ALA A 92 33.99 -0.93 -12.69
#